data_AF-A0A1M6KGG1-F1
#
_entry.id   AF-A0A1M6KGG1-F1
#
_cell.length_a   1.000
_cell.length_b   1.000
_cell.length_c   1.000
_cell.angle_alpha   90.00
_cell.angle_beta   90.00
_cell.angle_gamma   90.00
#
_symmetry.space_group_name_H-M   'P 1'
#
loop_
_entity.id
_entity.type
_entity.pdbx_description
1 polymer ?
#
loop_
_entity_poly.entity_id
_entity_poly.type
_entity_poly.pdbx_seq_one_letter_code
_entity_poly.pdbx_strand_id
1 'polypeptide(L)'
;MDILPIVLDPPRSCQNGVFLCCKRQIRQKAETMKKLILLAGVLTVAGCSNPNTLQVTTAPATPEPREVFYAKNIVAAETANPNGAKFDDFKAYQLSNGDRVYCGQMNAMDEVGGYLGYQPFYIRRSGSTIKSVHYTEKSADFADKKCTEARNGGLMISPD
;
A
#
# COMPACT_ATOMS: atom_id res chain seq x y z
N MET A 1 7.27 -44.29 -4.36
CA MET A 1 7.29 -42.83 -4.13
C MET A 1 6.30 -42.13 -5.08
N ASP A 2 5.10 -42.70 -5.21
CA ASP A 2 3.84 -42.18 -4.68
C ASP A 2 3.62 -40.65 -4.60
N ILE A 3 2.83 -40.19 -5.57
CA ILE A 3 1.52 -39.49 -5.45
C ILE A 3 1.40 -38.18 -6.24
N LEU A 4 0.36 -38.22 -7.07
CA LEU A 4 -0.30 -37.25 -7.94
C LEU A 4 -0.76 -35.93 -7.25
N PRO A 5 -1.20 -34.94 -8.06
CA PRO A 5 -1.40 -33.53 -7.67
C PRO A 5 -2.79 -33.24 -7.11
N ILE A 6 -2.92 -32.17 -6.32
CA ILE A 6 -4.21 -31.60 -5.93
C ILE A 6 -4.41 -30.24 -6.62
N VAL A 7 -5.52 -30.20 -7.34
CA VAL A 7 -6.10 -29.16 -8.17
C VAL A 7 -7.11 -28.36 -7.32
N LEU A 8 -7.12 -27.02 -7.49
CA LEU A 8 -8.22 -26.05 -7.30
C LEU A 8 -8.88 -25.89 -5.92
N ASP A 9 -8.85 -24.67 -5.36
CA ASP A 9 -9.93 -23.67 -5.54
C ASP A 9 -9.57 -22.31 -4.88
N PRO A 10 -10.08 -21.17 -5.39
CA PRO A 10 -9.86 -19.83 -4.84
C PRO A 10 -10.84 -19.54 -3.70
N PRO A 11 -10.50 -18.68 -2.71
CA PRO A 11 -11.51 -18.15 -1.80
C PRO A 11 -12.44 -17.21 -2.57
N ARG A 12 -13.62 -17.74 -2.88
CA ARG A 12 -14.81 -17.00 -3.32
C ARG A 12 -15.07 -15.82 -2.39
N SER A 13 -15.15 -14.65 -3.00
CA SER A 13 -16.17 -13.61 -2.79
C SER A 13 -16.96 -13.68 -1.47
N CYS A 14 -16.66 -12.76 -0.56
CA CYS A 14 -17.65 -12.21 0.36
C CYS A 14 -18.11 -10.86 -0.18
N GLN A 15 -18.89 -10.87 -1.27
CA GLN A 15 -19.75 -9.75 -1.62
C GLN A 15 -21.04 -9.84 -0.80
N ASN A 16 -21.38 -8.70 -0.18
CA ASN A 16 -22.72 -8.25 0.24
C ASN A 16 -23.33 -8.85 1.51
N GLY A 17 -23.77 -7.94 2.39
CA GLY A 17 -24.79 -8.18 3.41
C GLY A 17 -24.20 -8.58 4.78
N VAL A 18 -24.02 -7.64 5.70
CA VAL A 18 -25.01 -7.33 6.76
C VAL A 18 -25.20 -8.48 7.74
N PHE A 19 -24.68 -8.26 8.96
CA PHE A 19 -25.19 -8.81 10.23
C PHE A 19 -25.50 -10.30 10.26
N LEU A 20 -24.56 -11.18 10.64
CA LEU A 20 -24.92 -12.44 11.35
C LEU A 20 -23.67 -13.23 11.77
N CYS A 21 -22.92 -12.72 12.74
CA CYS A 21 -22.03 -13.57 13.55
C CYS A 21 -21.87 -13.04 14.98
N CYS A 22 -22.91 -12.44 15.56
CA CYS A 22 -22.93 -12.04 16.97
C CYS A 22 -24.21 -12.51 17.68
N LYS A 23 -24.50 -13.81 17.62
CA LYS A 23 -25.58 -14.39 18.45
C LYS A 23 -25.53 -15.91 18.59
N ARG A 24 -24.49 -16.45 19.22
CA ARG A 24 -24.55 -17.78 19.84
C ARG A 24 -23.39 -17.94 20.78
N GLN A 25 -23.65 -17.85 22.08
CA GLN A 25 -22.97 -18.51 23.20
C GLN A 25 -23.14 -17.68 24.47
N ILE A 26 -24.34 -17.66 25.04
CA ILE A 26 -24.51 -17.38 26.48
C ILE A 26 -25.52 -18.40 27.01
N ARG A 27 -25.04 -19.62 27.26
CA ARG A 27 -25.75 -20.63 28.04
C ARG A 27 -24.73 -21.50 28.76
N GLN A 28 -24.00 -20.93 29.72
CA GLN A 28 -23.30 -21.73 30.73
C GLN A 28 -23.68 -21.26 32.15
N LYS A 29 -24.40 -22.18 32.79
CA LYS A 29 -24.69 -22.42 34.20
C LYS A 29 -24.15 -21.42 35.23
N ALA A 30 -25.10 -20.81 35.94
CA ALA A 30 -24.88 -20.14 37.21
C ALA A 30 -25.00 -21.18 38.34
N GLU A 31 -23.89 -21.53 38.97
CA GLU A 31 -23.88 -21.93 40.38
C GLU A 31 -23.22 -20.79 41.18
N THR A 32 -24.07 -20.15 41.98
CA THR A 32 -23.82 -19.57 43.31
C THR A 32 -22.36 -19.37 43.74
N MET A 33 -21.94 -18.13 43.99
CA MET A 33 -21.93 -17.55 45.35
C MET A 33 -21.26 -16.16 45.38
N LYS A 34 -22.12 -15.15 45.56
CA LYS A 34 -22.04 -14.06 46.55
C LYS A 34 -20.65 -13.55 46.97
N LYS A 35 -20.45 -12.27 46.66
CA LYS A 35 -19.39 -11.34 47.11
C LYS A 35 -18.05 -11.55 46.44
N LEU A 36 -17.66 -10.61 45.57
CA LEU A 36 -16.47 -9.79 45.73
C LEU A 36 -16.32 -8.87 44.50
N ILE A 37 -16.34 -7.58 44.78
CA ILE A 37 -15.45 -6.57 44.19
C ILE A 37 -15.77 -6.11 42.76
N LEU A 38 -16.47 -4.96 42.71
CA LEU A 38 -15.99 -3.72 42.07
C LEU A 38 -14.72 -3.84 41.21
N LEU A 39 -14.84 -4.22 39.94
CA LEU A 39 -13.83 -3.91 38.92
C LEU A 39 -14.49 -3.87 37.53
N ALA A 40 -15.45 -2.97 37.39
CA ALA A 40 -15.87 -2.47 36.09
C ALA A 40 -14.80 -1.49 35.60
N GLY A 41 -13.90 -1.95 34.75
CA GLY A 41 -12.78 -1.12 34.30
C GLY A 41 -12.09 -1.66 33.06
N VAL A 42 -12.68 -1.36 31.90
CA VAL A 42 -12.00 -1.17 30.61
C VAL A 42 -11.10 -2.35 30.16
N LEU A 43 -11.74 -3.43 29.72
CA LEU A 43 -11.08 -4.39 28.81
C LEU A 43 -10.99 -3.75 27.44
N THR A 44 -9.79 -3.20 27.22
CA THR A 44 -9.19 -2.76 25.96
C THR A 44 -9.76 -3.46 24.74
N VAL A 45 -10.28 -2.66 23.81
CA VAL A 45 -10.55 -3.06 22.43
C VAL A 45 -9.19 -3.38 21.81
N ALA A 46 -8.77 -4.64 21.88
CA ALA A 46 -7.74 -5.16 21.00
C ALA A 46 -8.28 -5.10 19.57
N GLY A 47 -8.06 -3.96 18.91
CA GLY A 47 -8.36 -3.79 17.51
C GLY A 47 -7.59 -4.83 16.71
N CYS A 48 -8.30 -5.59 15.88
CA CYS A 48 -7.71 -6.50 14.91
C CYS A 48 -6.85 -5.70 13.92
N SER A 49 -5.56 -5.52 14.22
CA SER A 49 -4.59 -5.05 13.24
C SER A 49 -4.30 -6.19 12.29
N ASN A 50 -4.70 -6.01 11.03
CA ASN A 50 -4.33 -6.89 9.92
C ASN A 50 -2.79 -7.02 9.90
N PRO A 51 -2.20 -8.22 10.06
CA PRO A 51 -0.76 -8.37 10.29
C PRO A 51 0.13 -7.96 9.09
N ASN A 52 -0.48 -7.64 7.94
CA ASN A 52 0.22 -7.43 6.67
C ASN A 52 0.25 -5.96 6.18
N THR A 53 -0.11 -5.00 7.02
CA THR A 53 -0.06 -3.57 6.67
C THR A 53 0.57 -2.76 7.79
N LEU A 54 1.69 -2.10 7.50
CA LEU A 54 2.39 -1.20 8.41
C LEU A 54 2.00 0.25 8.08
N GLN A 55 1.48 0.96 9.06
CA GLN A 55 1.27 2.40 8.96
C GLN A 55 2.57 3.13 9.26
N VAL A 56 3.04 3.94 8.32
CA VAL A 56 4.23 4.78 8.48
C VAL A 56 3.87 6.25 8.28
N THR A 57 4.54 7.13 9.03
CA THR A 57 4.38 8.58 8.86
C THR A 57 5.25 9.04 7.71
N THR A 58 4.76 10.00 6.93
CA THR A 58 5.50 10.61 5.82
C THR A 58 5.79 12.07 6.10
N ALA A 59 6.97 12.52 5.71
CA ALA A 59 7.37 13.91 5.75
C ALA A 59 7.85 14.35 4.36
N PRO A 60 7.51 15.56 3.89
CA PRO A 60 8.05 16.08 2.64
C PRO A 60 9.57 16.16 2.74
N ALA A 61 10.25 15.71 1.69
CA ALA A 61 11.71 15.74 1.60
C ALA A 61 12.11 16.48 0.32
N THR A 62 13.19 17.26 0.40
CA THR A 62 13.77 17.87 -0.81
C THR A 62 14.43 16.77 -1.64
N PRO A 63 14.00 16.55 -2.89
CA PRO A 63 14.60 15.54 -3.73
C PRO A 63 15.98 15.99 -4.22
N GLU A 64 17.00 15.15 -4.07
CA GLU A 64 18.31 15.47 -4.63
C GLU A 64 18.30 15.26 -6.16
N PRO A 65 18.99 16.10 -6.95
CA PRO A 65 19.01 15.97 -8.41
C PRO A 65 19.38 14.57 -8.91
N ARG A 66 20.32 13.91 -8.21
CA ARG A 66 20.73 12.53 -8.51
C ARG A 66 19.60 11.53 -8.33
N GLU A 67 18.80 11.68 -7.29
CA GLU A 67 17.66 10.80 -7.03
C GLU A 67 16.54 11.03 -8.02
N VAL A 68 16.28 12.28 -8.39
CA VAL A 68 15.31 12.62 -9.42
C VAL A 68 15.70 11.96 -10.73
N PHE A 69 16.97 12.07 -11.13
CA PHE A 69 17.49 11.44 -12.34
C PHE A 69 17.36 9.91 -12.27
N TYR A 70 17.74 9.31 -11.14
CA TYR A 70 17.62 7.87 -10.93
C TYR A 70 16.17 7.38 -11.04
N ALA A 71 15.25 8.02 -10.30
CA ALA A 71 13.83 7.70 -10.29
C ALA A 71 13.21 7.84 -11.69
N LYS A 72 13.50 8.93 -12.40
CA LYS A 72 13.01 9.16 -13.77
C LYS A 72 13.51 8.09 -14.73
N ASN A 73 14.79 7.72 -14.66
CA ASN A 73 15.35 6.70 -15.54
C ASN A 73 14.76 5.31 -15.30
N ILE A 74 14.47 4.95 -14.04
CA ILE A 74 13.80 3.68 -13.73
C ILE A 74 12.47 3.61 -14.45
N VAL A 75 11.64 4.64 -14.31
CA VAL A 75 10.30 4.62 -14.90
C VAL A 75 10.37 4.76 -16.42
N ALA A 76 11.26 5.61 -16.93
CA ALA A 76 11.47 5.79 -18.36
C ALA A 76 11.97 4.50 -19.04
N ALA A 77 12.88 3.75 -18.41
CA ALA A 77 13.42 2.51 -18.96
C ALA A 77 12.34 1.44 -19.20
N GLU A 78 11.24 1.51 -18.45
CA GLU A 78 10.10 0.62 -18.61
C GLU A 78 9.07 1.10 -19.66
N THR A 79 9.30 2.26 -20.28
CA THR A 79 8.47 2.78 -21.37
C THR A 79 9.04 2.39 -22.74
N ALA A 80 8.18 2.39 -23.76
CA ALA A 80 8.58 2.10 -25.13
C ALA A 80 9.69 3.03 -25.65
N ASN A 81 9.68 4.30 -25.24
CA ASN A 81 10.72 5.26 -25.57
C ASN A 81 11.24 6.02 -24.33
N PRO A 82 12.34 5.56 -23.72
CA PRO A 82 12.87 6.16 -22.48
C PRO A 82 13.33 7.60 -22.66
N ASN A 83 13.80 7.98 -23.85
CA ASN A 83 14.29 9.34 -24.12
C ASN A 83 13.15 10.33 -24.39
N GLY A 84 11.96 9.83 -24.75
CA GLY A 84 10.77 10.64 -25.04
C GLY A 84 9.90 10.94 -23.81
N ALA A 85 10.13 10.27 -22.69
CA ALA A 85 9.31 10.39 -21.48
C ALA A 85 9.47 11.77 -20.81
N LYS A 86 8.35 12.46 -20.58
CA LYS A 86 8.31 13.74 -19.86
C LYS A 86 7.82 13.52 -18.44
N PHE A 87 8.37 14.26 -17.49
CA PHE A 87 8.02 14.14 -16.07
C PHE A 87 7.62 15.49 -15.50
N ASP A 88 6.56 15.52 -14.71
CA ASP A 88 6.02 16.71 -14.05
C ASP A 88 5.64 16.44 -12.58
N ASP A 89 5.47 17.51 -11.79
CA ASP A 89 5.12 17.51 -10.36
C ASP A 89 5.91 16.51 -9.48
N PHE A 90 7.22 16.40 -9.73
CA PHE A 90 8.06 15.48 -8.96
C PHE A 90 8.18 15.91 -7.50
N LYS A 91 7.73 15.04 -6.58
CA LYS A 91 7.79 15.23 -5.13
C LYS A 91 8.41 14.02 -4.46
N ALA A 92 9.24 14.27 -3.46
CA ALA A 92 9.80 13.22 -2.61
C ALA A 92 9.26 13.33 -1.19
N TYR A 93 9.08 12.17 -0.56
CA TYR A 93 8.66 12.04 0.82
C TYR A 93 9.59 11.06 1.53
N GLN A 94 10.00 11.41 2.74
CA GLN A 94 10.72 10.55 3.66
C GLN A 94 9.72 9.85 4.56
N LEU A 95 9.82 8.53 4.68
CA LEU A 95 9.00 7.74 5.59
C LEU A 95 9.72 7.55 6.93
N SER A 96 8.94 7.36 8.00
CA SER A 96 9.45 7.14 9.36
C SER A 96 10.30 5.87 9.52
N ASN A 97 10.15 4.90 8.62
CA ASN A 97 10.96 3.68 8.59
C ASN A 97 12.33 3.87 7.88
N GLY A 98 12.61 5.06 7.36
CA GLY A 98 13.84 5.36 6.60
C GLY A 98 13.71 5.20 5.08
N ASP A 99 12.54 4.76 4.59
CA ASP A 99 12.29 4.68 3.15
C ASP A 99 12.06 6.06 2.54
N ARG A 100 12.27 6.15 1.23
CA ARG A 100 11.91 7.30 0.40
C ARG A 100 10.84 6.91 -0.60
N VAL A 101 9.84 7.77 -0.72
CA VAL A 101 8.79 7.65 -1.73
C VAL A 101 8.91 8.81 -2.70
N TYR A 102 8.82 8.49 -3.99
CA TYR A 102 8.82 9.46 -5.07
C TYR A 102 7.48 9.39 -5.80
N CYS A 103 6.89 10.56 -5.99
CA CYS A 103 5.60 10.75 -6.62
C CYS A 103 5.71 11.79 -7.71
N GLY A 104 4.92 11.65 -8.76
CA GLY A 104 4.84 12.65 -9.81
C GLY A 104 3.97 12.16 -10.95
N GLN A 105 4.02 12.87 -12.07
CA GLN A 105 3.35 12.50 -13.29
C GLN A 105 4.38 12.23 -14.39
N MET A 106 4.13 11.22 -15.19
CA MET A 106 4.93 10.86 -16.36
C MET A 106 4.05 10.81 -17.59
N ASN A 107 4.51 11.44 -18.66
CA ASN A 107 3.94 11.27 -19.99
C ASN A 107 4.89 10.42 -20.83
N ALA A 108 4.52 9.14 -20.98
CA ALA A 108 5.28 8.18 -21.78
C ALA A 108 5.01 8.39 -23.27
N MET A 109 6.05 8.20 -24.08
CA MET A 109 5.95 8.19 -25.53
C MET A 109 5.84 6.76 -26.03
N ASP A 110 4.93 6.51 -26.97
CA ASP A 110 4.80 5.22 -27.65
C ASP A 110 5.91 5.01 -28.69
N GLU A 111 5.95 3.83 -29.32
CA GLU A 111 6.94 3.50 -30.36
C GLU A 111 6.80 4.35 -31.64
N VAL A 112 5.63 4.95 -31.86
CA VAL A 112 5.27 5.73 -33.06
C VAL A 112 5.53 7.24 -32.84
N GLY A 113 5.96 7.64 -31.64
CA GLY A 113 6.25 9.02 -31.27
C GLY A 113 5.05 9.80 -30.71
N GLY A 114 3.93 9.13 -30.46
CA GLY A 114 2.75 9.67 -29.79
C GLY A 114 2.91 9.71 -28.27
N TYR A 115 2.33 10.71 -27.63
CA TYR A 115 2.28 10.81 -26.17
C TYR A 115 1.02 10.11 -25.64
N LEU A 116 1.20 9.21 -24.68
CA LEU A 116 0.11 8.44 -24.06
C LEU A 116 -0.69 9.26 -23.04
N GLY A 117 -0.17 10.42 -22.64
CA GLY A 117 -0.78 11.30 -21.65
C GLY A 117 -0.09 11.21 -20.29
N TYR A 118 -0.34 12.20 -19.43
CA TYR A 118 0.25 12.25 -18.09
C TYR A 118 -0.42 11.22 -17.17
N GLN A 119 0.35 10.23 -16.75
CA GLN A 119 -0.04 9.20 -15.80
C GLN A 119 0.73 9.38 -14.48
N PRO A 120 0.06 9.29 -13.32
CA PRO A 120 0.74 9.36 -12.04
C PRO A 120 1.66 8.14 -11.86
N PHE A 121 2.84 8.37 -11.29
CA PHE A 121 3.75 7.30 -10.91
C PHE A 121 4.08 7.38 -9.42
N TYR A 122 4.38 6.21 -8.86
CA TYR A 122 4.76 6.00 -7.47
C TYR A 122 5.97 5.06 -7.43
N ILE A 123 6.99 5.45 -6.67
CA ILE A 123 8.19 4.64 -6.43
C ILE A 123 8.47 4.63 -4.94
N ARG A 124 8.68 3.44 -4.37
CA ARG A 124 9.19 3.29 -3.00
C ARG A 124 10.60 2.72 -3.05
N ARG A 125 11.54 3.43 -2.43
CA ARG A 125 12.93 3.05 -2.27
C ARG A 125 13.23 2.85 -0.79
N SER A 126 13.88 1.73 -0.46
CA SER A 126 14.39 1.44 0.87
C SER A 126 15.90 1.31 0.78
N GLY A 127 16.64 2.26 1.37
CA GLY A 127 18.09 2.32 1.19
C GLY A 127 18.48 2.40 -0.29
N SER A 128 19.32 1.48 -0.78
CA SER A 128 19.71 1.39 -2.20
C SER A 128 18.76 0.59 -3.08
N THR A 129 17.72 -0.04 -2.51
CA THR A 129 16.87 -0.99 -3.21
C THR A 129 15.49 -0.40 -3.50
N ILE A 130 14.96 -0.67 -4.69
CA ILE A 130 13.59 -0.31 -5.05
C ILE A 130 12.67 -1.42 -4.55
N LYS A 131 11.66 -1.06 -3.75
CA LYS A 131 10.69 -2.00 -3.18
C LYS A 131 9.43 -2.11 -4.04
N SER A 132 8.97 -1.00 -4.62
CA SER A 132 7.85 -1.00 -5.54
C SER A 132 7.90 0.16 -6.52
N VAL A 133 7.40 -0.10 -7.73
CA VAL A 133 7.27 0.87 -8.83
C VAL A 133 5.89 0.67 -9.46
N HIS A 134 5.12 1.74 -9.55
CA HIS A 134 3.81 1.77 -10.19
C HIS A 134 3.76 2.99 -11.11
N TYR A 135 3.62 2.77 -12.40
CA TYR A 135 3.68 3.82 -13.43
C TYR A 135 2.77 3.55 -14.62
N THR A 136 2.08 2.40 -14.64
CA THR A 136 1.17 2.02 -15.72
C THR A 136 -0.22 2.56 -15.45
N GLU A 137 -1.01 2.74 -16.51
CA GLU A 137 -2.41 3.16 -16.42
C GLU A 137 -3.23 2.32 -15.44
N LYS A 138 -3.06 0.99 -15.45
CA LYS A 138 -3.76 0.06 -14.53
C LYS A 138 -3.40 0.29 -13.06
N SER A 139 -2.25 0.88 -12.80
CA SER A 139 -1.76 1.22 -11.46
C SER A 139 -1.85 2.71 -11.14
N ALA A 140 -2.41 3.52 -12.03
CA ALA A 140 -2.48 4.97 -11.87
C ALA A 140 -3.30 5.36 -10.63
N ASP A 141 -4.48 4.76 -10.44
CA ASP A 141 -5.32 4.99 -9.27
C ASP A 141 -4.62 4.60 -7.96
N PHE A 142 -3.85 3.50 -8.00
CA PHE A 142 -3.07 3.06 -6.85
C PHE A 142 -1.94 4.04 -6.55
N ALA A 143 -1.19 4.47 -7.58
CA ALA A 143 -0.13 5.44 -7.45
C ALA A 143 -0.65 6.78 -6.92
N ASP A 144 -1.75 7.29 -7.47
CA ASP A 144 -2.37 8.55 -7.04
C ASP A 144 -2.86 8.47 -5.59
N LYS A 145 -3.54 7.39 -5.22
CA LYS A 145 -3.97 7.15 -3.83
C LYS A 145 -2.79 7.13 -2.87
N LYS A 146 -1.71 6.41 -3.21
CA LYS A 146 -0.51 6.30 -2.36
C LYS A 146 0.24 7.62 -2.27
N CYS A 147 0.32 8.37 -3.36
CA CYS A 147 0.92 9.69 -3.36
C CYS A 147 0.09 10.71 -2.56
N THR A 148 -1.24 10.59 -2.58
CA THR A 148 -2.13 11.40 -1.75
C THR A 148 -2.01 11.04 -0.27
N GLU A 149 -1.96 9.75 0.07
CA GLU A 149 -1.66 9.26 1.42
C GLU A 149 -0.31 9.85 1.92
N ALA A 150 0.75 9.71 1.13
CA ALA A 150 2.07 10.24 1.45
C ALA A 150 2.09 11.77 1.61
N ARG A 151 1.28 12.50 0.83
CA ARG A 151 1.12 13.95 0.97
C ARG A 151 0.40 14.34 2.26
N ASN A 152 -0.57 13.54 2.70
CA ASN A 152 -1.36 13.79 3.90
C ASN A 152 -0.64 13.40 5.21
N GLY A 153 0.61 12.93 5.13
CA GLY A 153 1.44 12.63 6.31
C GLY A 153 1.36 11.19 6.80
N GLY A 154 0.68 10.29 6.10
CA GLY A 154 0.59 8.88 6.50
C GLY A 154 0.42 7.95 5.31
N LEU A 155 1.24 6.89 5.27
CA LEU A 155 1.22 5.90 4.21
C LEU A 155 1.05 4.50 4.79
N MET A 156 0.13 3.71 4.24
CA MET A 156 0.06 2.28 4.53
C MET A 156 0.94 1.52 3.54
N ILE A 157 1.95 0.83 4.04
CA ILE A 157 2.85 0.01 3.24
C ILE A 157 2.71 -1.46 3.64
N SER A 158 2.93 -2.37 2.70
CA SER A 158 3.15 -3.77 3.04
C SER A 158 4.56 -3.93 3.60
N PRO A 159 4.75 -4.62 4.74
CA PRO A 159 6.07 -5.05 5.16
C PRO A 159 6.59 -6.04 4.11
N ASP A 160 7.83 -5.80 3.65
CA ASP A 160 8.46 -6.61 2.59
C ASP A 160 8.76 -8.04 3.05
#